data_AF-X0TC63-F1
#
_entry.id   AF-X0TC63-F1
#
_cell.length_a   1.000
_cell.length_b   1.000
_cell.length_c   1.000
_cell.angle_alpha   90.00
_cell.angle_beta   90.00
_cell.angle_gamma   90.00
#
_symmetry.space_group_name_H-M   'P 1'
#
loop_
_entity.id
_entity.type
_entity.pdbx_description
1 polymer ?
#
loop_
_entity_poly.entity_id
_entity_poly.type
_entity_poly.pdbx_seq_one_letter_code
_entity_poly.pdbx_strand_id
1 'polypeptide(L)'
;MRDLARLLRKERLGKGSLDFDLAEPELVYKEGTLHSVVPFETNEAHQIIEEFMVAANEAAAVFLFGKDIPLIFRVHPPPALEDLERLREMLSHFHIYLPLPKKIKSINLQSALKQAEGKSEEKFITLQVLKSLRLAVYSDENEGHYGLAKREYTHFTSPIRRYPDLAVHRILKSALRQEKVKASSLSAISLYCSDQERKAGEAERDIIEWRIFRFLKGKLGDEFEGVIVDVSRAGLVVELNDYFVDGIIPFSDLGRDYYFRKSERTLIGRKTGRIYELGDRLK
;
A
#
# COMPACT_ATOMS: atom_id res chain seq x y z
N MET A 1 17.64 19.95 9.67
CA MET A 1 16.49 19.23 9.05
C MET A 1 16.76 17.74 9.00
N ARG A 2 17.84 17.29 8.33
CA ARG A 2 18.24 15.88 8.23
C ARG A 2 18.24 15.12 9.56
N ASP A 3 18.93 15.63 10.58
CA ASP A 3 19.04 14.93 11.87
C ASP A 3 17.70 14.80 12.59
N LEU A 4 16.88 15.86 12.53
CA LEU A 4 15.54 15.84 13.10
C LEU A 4 14.63 14.83 12.37
N ALA A 5 14.66 14.80 11.03
CA ALA A 5 13.90 13.81 10.26
C ALA A 5 14.31 12.37 10.61
N ARG A 6 15.61 12.11 10.80
CA ARG A 6 16.09 10.79 11.26
C ARG A 6 15.55 10.42 12.64
N LEU A 7 15.52 11.37 13.58
CA LEU A 7 14.96 11.14 14.91
C LEU A 7 13.45 10.86 14.85
N LEU A 8 12.70 11.65 14.06
CA LEU A 8 11.28 11.46 13.83
C LEU A 8 10.98 10.09 13.21
N ARG A 9 11.74 9.70 12.18
CA ARG A 9 11.60 8.38 11.55
C ARG A 9 11.87 7.26 12.54
N LYS A 10 12.94 7.35 13.33
CA LYS A 10 13.27 6.36 14.35
C LYS A 10 12.14 6.22 15.38
N GLU A 11 11.55 7.33 15.82
CA GLU A 11 10.42 7.33 16.74
C GLU A 11 9.17 6.69 16.09
N ARG A 12 8.84 7.09 14.85
CA ARG A 12 7.72 6.59 14.06
C ARG A 12 7.79 5.07 13.86
N LEU A 13 8.96 4.58 13.45
CA LEU A 13 9.21 3.15 13.29
C LEU A 13 9.19 2.42 14.64
N GLY A 14 9.71 3.03 15.71
CA GLY A 14 9.67 2.49 17.07
C GLY A 14 8.25 2.33 17.63
N LYS A 15 7.31 3.18 17.20
CA LYS A 15 5.87 3.06 17.52
C LYS A 15 5.14 1.99 16.69
N GLY A 16 5.80 1.43 15.68
CA GLY A 16 5.25 0.36 14.83
C GLY A 16 4.54 0.86 13.58
N SER A 17 4.93 2.02 13.03
CA SER A 17 4.52 2.41 11.68
C SER A 17 4.98 1.37 10.67
N LEU A 18 4.10 0.95 9.77
CA LEU A 18 4.46 0.12 8.64
C LEU A 18 5.18 0.99 7.61
N ASP A 19 6.24 0.43 7.04
CA ASP A 19 7.04 1.04 5.98
C ASP A 19 7.05 0.02 4.84
N PHE A 20 6.51 0.43 3.70
CA PHE A 20 6.39 -0.42 2.53
C PHE A 20 7.29 0.18 1.46
N ASP A 21 8.44 -0.45 1.23
CA ASP A 21 9.31 -0.09 0.11
C ASP A 21 8.80 -0.81 -1.15
N LEU A 22 7.67 -0.33 -1.67
CA LEU A 22 7.15 -0.79 -2.95
C LEU A 22 7.68 0.14 -4.03
N ALA A 23 8.44 -0.42 -4.96
CA ALA A 23 8.83 0.30 -6.16
C ALA A 23 7.58 0.62 -6.99
N GLU A 24 7.32 1.90 -7.19
CA GLU A 24 6.29 2.38 -8.12
C GLU A 24 6.90 2.55 -9.53
N PRO A 25 6.17 2.28 -10.61
CA PRO A 25 6.69 2.48 -11.96
C PRO A 25 6.75 3.98 -12.32
N GLU A 26 7.93 4.44 -12.72
CA GLU A 26 8.16 5.74 -13.35
C GLU A 26 8.25 5.59 -14.88
N LEU A 27 7.40 6.33 -15.59
CA LEU A 27 7.33 6.32 -17.05
C LEU A 27 8.26 7.41 -17.63
N VAL A 28 9.35 7.02 -18.26
CA VAL A 28 10.35 7.94 -18.82
C VAL A 28 10.05 8.23 -20.29
N TYR A 29 9.76 9.49 -20.61
CA TYR A 29 9.46 9.92 -21.98
C TYR A 29 10.65 10.60 -22.64
N LYS A 30 10.86 10.31 -23.93
CA LYS A 30 11.75 11.05 -24.83
C LYS A 30 10.97 11.45 -26.07
N GLU A 31 11.00 12.75 -26.41
CA GLU A 31 10.32 13.29 -27.59
C GLU A 31 8.82 12.92 -27.67
N GLY A 32 8.14 12.87 -26.50
CA GLY A 32 6.72 12.52 -26.41
C GLY A 32 6.42 11.02 -26.54
N THR A 33 7.43 10.17 -26.65
CA THR A 33 7.30 8.71 -26.70
C THR A 33 7.81 8.07 -25.42
N LEU A 34 7.13 7.03 -24.95
CA LEU A 34 7.57 6.25 -23.79
C LEU A 34 8.83 5.46 -24.17
N HIS A 35 9.93 5.77 -23.49
CA HIS A 35 11.24 5.20 -23.79
C HIS A 35 11.58 4.02 -22.86
N SER A 36 11.26 4.14 -21.57
CA SER A 36 11.51 3.10 -20.57
C SER A 36 10.54 3.23 -19.40
N VAL A 37 10.36 2.11 -18.69
CA VAL A 37 9.72 2.04 -17.38
C VAL A 37 10.82 1.70 -16.39
N VAL A 38 10.92 2.47 -15.31
CA VAL A 38 11.96 2.27 -14.27
C VAL A 38 11.32 2.36 -12.89
N PRO A 39 11.87 1.73 -11.85
CA PRO A 39 11.41 1.95 -10.49
C PRO A 39 11.63 3.41 -10.08
N PHE A 40 10.64 4.02 -9.45
CA PHE A 40 10.76 5.34 -8.85
C PHE A 40 11.72 5.29 -7.66
N GLU A 41 12.81 6.05 -7.72
CA GLU A 41 13.79 6.09 -6.64
C GLU A 41 13.44 7.14 -5.58
N THR A 42 13.14 6.66 -4.37
CA THR A 42 13.06 7.53 -3.20
C THR A 42 14.46 7.89 -2.71
N ASN A 43 14.65 9.12 -2.24
CA ASN A 43 15.95 9.60 -1.77
C ASN A 43 15.80 10.26 -0.40
N GLU A 44 16.91 10.67 0.21
CA GLU A 44 16.89 11.27 1.54
C GLU A 44 16.05 12.55 1.60
N ALA A 45 15.96 13.33 0.53
CA ALA A 45 15.12 14.52 0.49
C ALA A 45 13.62 14.16 0.57
N HIS A 46 13.19 13.14 -0.18
CA HIS A 46 11.82 12.63 -0.09
C HIS A 46 11.47 12.21 1.34
N GLN A 47 12.36 11.45 1.98
CA GLN A 47 12.18 10.98 3.35
C GLN A 47 12.13 12.14 4.36
N ILE A 48 12.99 13.15 4.21
CA ILE A 48 12.98 14.33 5.08
C ILE A 48 11.63 15.04 5.01
N ILE A 49 11.11 15.26 3.80
CA ILE A 49 9.82 15.92 3.59
C ILE A 49 8.70 15.07 4.19
N GLU A 50 8.67 13.77 3.92
CA GLU A 50 7.67 12.85 4.45
C GLU A 50 7.55 12.93 5.98
N GLU A 51 8.68 12.87 6.70
CA GLU A 51 8.67 12.91 8.17
C GLU A 51 8.12 14.23 8.71
N PHE A 52 8.47 15.37 8.08
CA PHE A 52 7.89 16.65 8.48
C PHE A 52 6.41 16.76 8.14
N MET A 53 5.97 16.22 7.00
CA MET A 53 4.55 16.23 6.64
C MET A 53 3.74 15.39 7.63
N VAL A 54 4.22 14.19 7.98
CA VAL A 54 3.58 13.30 8.94
C VAL A 54 3.51 13.96 10.33
N ALA A 55 4.58 14.61 10.77
CA ALA A 55 4.59 15.33 12.05
C ALA A 55 3.61 16.51 12.07
N ALA A 56 3.54 17.31 10.99
CA ALA A 56 2.61 18.44 10.89
C ALA A 56 1.14 17.97 10.85
N ASN A 57 0.87 16.89 10.11
CA ASN A 57 -0.44 16.25 10.02
C ASN A 57 -0.92 15.74 11.40
N GLU A 58 -0.06 15.05 12.15
CA GLU A 58 -0.37 14.60 13.51
C GLU A 58 -0.59 15.79 14.46
N ALA A 59 0.27 16.81 14.41
CA ALA A 59 0.14 18.00 15.26
C ALA A 59 -1.20 18.73 15.03
N ALA A 60 -1.64 18.87 13.77
CA ALA A 60 -2.93 19.46 13.45
C ALA A 60 -4.09 18.61 13.99
N ALA A 61 -4.02 17.29 13.82
CA ALA A 61 -5.04 16.37 14.34
C ALA A 61 -5.15 16.43 15.86
N VAL A 62 -4.02 16.30 16.57
CA VAL A 62 -3.95 16.34 18.03
C VAL A 62 -4.45 17.67 18.58
N PHE A 63 -4.08 18.79 17.95
CA PHE A 63 -4.52 20.12 18.40
C PHE A 63 -6.04 20.31 18.29
N LEU A 64 -6.63 19.93 17.16
CA LEU A 64 -8.07 20.10 16.92
C LEU A 64 -8.88 19.11 17.77
N PHE A 65 -8.46 17.84 17.78
CA PHE A 65 -9.14 16.79 18.54
C PHE A 65 -9.08 17.05 20.04
N GLY A 66 -7.93 17.46 20.58
CA GLY A 66 -7.76 17.77 22.01
C GLY A 66 -8.55 19.00 22.48
N LYS A 67 -9.15 19.78 21.56
CA LYS A 67 -10.04 20.90 21.86
C LYS A 67 -11.52 20.57 21.57
N ASP A 68 -11.84 19.30 21.30
CA ASP A 68 -13.16 18.84 20.87
C ASP A 68 -13.68 19.61 19.63
N ILE A 69 -12.76 20.04 18.75
CA ILE A 69 -13.11 20.75 17.52
C ILE A 69 -13.35 19.70 16.42
N PRO A 70 -14.52 19.72 15.77
CA PRO A 70 -14.82 18.82 14.67
C PRO A 70 -13.80 18.97 13.53
N LEU A 71 -13.28 17.86 13.02
CA LEU A 71 -12.34 17.80 11.90
C LEU A 71 -12.57 16.58 11.02
N ILE A 72 -11.93 16.58 9.84
CA ILE A 72 -11.83 15.39 8.99
C ILE A 72 -10.57 14.64 9.41
N PHE A 73 -10.69 13.37 9.76
CA PHE A 73 -9.59 12.46 10.01
C PHE A 73 -9.19 11.75 8.72
N ARG A 74 -7.91 11.36 8.65
CA ARG A 74 -7.44 10.33 7.74
C ARG A 74 -7.31 9.06 8.55
N VAL A 75 -8.31 8.19 8.46
CA VAL A 75 -8.38 6.95 9.24
C VAL A 75 -7.89 5.77 8.42
N HIS A 76 -7.25 4.83 9.10
CA HIS A 76 -6.89 3.53 8.55
C HIS A 76 -7.24 2.51 9.64
N PRO A 77 -8.46 1.93 9.59
CA PRO A 77 -8.91 0.98 10.60
C PRO A 77 -8.04 -0.29 10.58
N PRO A 78 -7.98 -1.03 11.70
CA PRO A 78 -7.27 -2.30 11.74
C PRO A 78 -7.84 -3.31 10.73
N PRO A 79 -7.00 -4.24 10.24
CA PRO A 79 -7.44 -5.40 9.46
C PRO A 79 -8.59 -6.18 10.10
N ALA A 80 -9.40 -6.85 9.28
CA ALA A 80 -10.41 -7.78 9.79
C ALA A 80 -9.73 -8.99 10.47
N LEU A 81 -10.40 -9.57 11.47
CA LEU A 81 -9.83 -10.69 12.22
C LEU A 81 -9.63 -11.93 11.34
N GLU A 82 -10.53 -12.18 10.38
CA GLU A 82 -10.39 -13.29 9.45
C GLU A 82 -9.17 -13.12 8.53
N ASP A 83 -8.92 -11.90 8.04
CA ASP A 83 -7.76 -11.62 7.18
C ASP A 83 -6.45 -11.75 7.96
N LEU A 84 -6.44 -11.36 9.23
CA LEU A 84 -5.30 -11.55 10.13
C LEU A 84 -5.03 -13.02 10.46
N GLU A 85 -6.07 -13.85 10.63
CA GLU A 85 -5.89 -15.29 10.84
C GLU A 85 -5.30 -15.94 9.58
N ARG A 86 -5.85 -15.63 8.40
CA ARG A 86 -5.28 -16.09 7.12
C ARG A 86 -3.82 -15.66 6.98
N LEU A 87 -3.50 -14.40 7.27
CA LEU A 87 -2.12 -13.89 7.21
C LEU A 87 -1.21 -14.62 8.20
N ARG A 88 -1.67 -14.88 9.42
CA ARG A 88 -0.92 -15.60 10.46
C ARG A 88 -0.60 -17.03 10.03
N GLU A 89 -1.61 -17.79 9.60
CA GLU A 89 -1.41 -19.13 9.03
C GLU A 89 -0.42 -19.05 7.87
N MET A 90 -0.54 -18.01 7.05
CA MET A 90 0.25 -17.82 5.86
C MET A 90 1.74 -17.65 6.17
N LEU A 91 2.06 -16.69 7.04
CA LEU A 91 3.42 -16.41 7.46
C LEU A 91 4.09 -17.56 8.24
N SER A 92 3.30 -18.41 8.91
CA SER A 92 3.86 -19.54 9.66
C SER A 92 4.63 -20.54 8.79
N HIS A 93 4.30 -20.63 7.49
CA HIS A 93 5.01 -21.45 6.51
C HIS A 93 6.42 -20.92 6.20
N PHE A 94 6.64 -19.62 6.38
CA PHE A 94 7.95 -18.96 6.24
C PHE A 94 8.65 -18.80 7.59
N HIS A 95 8.23 -19.57 8.60
CA HIS A 95 8.73 -19.49 9.97
C HIS A 95 8.58 -18.11 10.63
N ILE A 96 7.63 -17.29 10.15
CA ILE A 96 7.29 -15.99 10.73
C ILE A 96 5.99 -16.14 11.52
N TYR A 97 6.09 -15.98 12.83
CA TYR A 97 4.97 -16.24 13.75
C TYR A 97 4.37 -14.93 14.27
N LEU A 98 3.12 -14.67 13.92
CA LEU A 98 2.31 -13.59 14.50
C LEU A 98 1.62 -14.05 15.80
N PRO A 99 1.22 -13.16 16.72
CA PRO A 99 0.35 -13.49 17.84
C PRO A 99 -1.08 -13.81 17.36
N LEU A 100 -1.98 -14.19 18.28
CA LEU A 100 -3.39 -14.43 17.92
C LEU A 100 -4.00 -13.16 17.30
N PRO A 101 -4.93 -13.26 16.33
CA PRO A 101 -5.41 -12.10 15.55
C PRO A 101 -5.80 -10.88 16.38
N LYS A 102 -6.56 -11.07 17.46
CA LYS A 102 -7.01 -9.99 18.37
C LYS A 102 -5.85 -9.23 19.04
N LYS A 103 -4.65 -9.81 19.08
CA LYS A 103 -3.44 -9.24 19.68
C LYS A 103 -2.46 -8.72 18.62
N ILE A 104 -2.73 -8.91 17.32
CA ILE A 104 -1.85 -8.42 16.26
C ILE A 104 -1.97 -6.90 16.15
N LYS A 105 -0.84 -6.23 16.32
CA LYS A 105 -0.68 -4.78 16.11
C LYS A 105 0.23 -4.52 14.92
N SER A 106 0.25 -3.28 14.45
CA SER A 106 1.13 -2.85 13.35
C SER A 106 2.61 -3.18 13.61
N ILE A 107 3.10 -3.10 14.85
CA ILE A 107 4.48 -3.49 15.20
C ILE A 107 4.77 -4.98 14.92
N ASN A 108 3.78 -5.87 15.04
CA ASN A 108 3.95 -7.28 14.73
C ASN A 108 4.09 -7.49 13.21
N LEU A 109 3.29 -6.78 12.42
CA LEU A 109 3.39 -6.80 10.96
C LEU A 109 4.71 -6.15 10.49
N GLN A 110 5.15 -5.05 11.12
CA GLN A 110 6.45 -4.45 10.85
C GLN A 110 7.59 -5.45 11.09
N SER A 111 7.53 -6.21 12.19
CA SER A 111 8.51 -7.26 12.49
C SER A 111 8.49 -8.39 11.46
N ALA A 112 7.31 -8.75 10.95
CA ALA A 112 7.18 -9.75 9.88
C ALA A 112 7.84 -9.26 8.58
N LEU A 113 7.60 -8.01 8.18
CA LEU A 113 8.24 -7.39 7.00
C LEU A 113 9.76 -7.38 7.14
N LYS A 114 10.29 -6.94 8.30
CA LYS A 114 11.74 -6.96 8.59
C LYS A 114 12.37 -8.36 8.56
N GLN A 115 11.62 -9.38 8.94
CA GLN A 115 12.09 -10.77 8.86
C GLN A 115 12.10 -11.32 7.43
N ALA A 116 11.33 -10.72 6.53
CA ALA A 116 11.26 -11.07 5.12
C ALA A 116 12.30 -10.32 4.27
N GLU A 117 12.75 -9.15 4.73
CA GLU A 117 13.73 -8.29 4.05
C GLU A 117 15.00 -9.06 3.63
N GLY A 118 15.35 -8.94 2.34
CA GLY A 118 16.50 -9.60 1.72
C GLY A 118 16.29 -11.07 1.36
N LYS A 119 15.12 -11.66 1.64
CA LYS A 119 14.81 -13.06 1.29
C LYS A 119 14.11 -13.18 -0.05
N SER A 120 14.11 -14.38 -0.61
CA SER A 120 13.41 -14.69 -1.88
C SER A 120 11.91 -14.36 -1.84
N GLU A 121 11.29 -14.58 -0.69
CA GLU A 121 9.86 -14.43 -0.44
C GLU A 121 9.45 -13.02 0.03
N GLU A 122 10.38 -12.06 0.10
CA GLU A 122 10.13 -10.71 0.60
C GLU A 122 8.92 -10.06 -0.07
N LYS A 123 8.95 -9.98 -1.41
CA LYS A 123 7.88 -9.39 -2.23
C LYS A 123 6.53 -10.05 -1.94
N PHE A 124 6.52 -11.38 -1.86
CA PHE A 124 5.31 -12.12 -1.59
C PHE A 124 4.75 -11.78 -0.20
N ILE A 125 5.57 -11.83 0.85
CA ILE A 125 5.15 -11.51 2.22
C ILE A 125 4.63 -10.08 2.30
N THR A 126 5.34 -9.12 1.69
CA THR A 126 4.93 -7.71 1.63
C THR A 126 3.55 -7.56 0.99
N LEU A 127 3.30 -8.20 -0.15
CA LEU A 127 2.01 -8.18 -0.83
C LEU A 127 0.90 -8.80 0.03
N GLN A 128 1.16 -9.89 0.74
CA GLN A 128 0.15 -10.50 1.61
C GLN A 128 -0.19 -9.64 2.82
N VAL A 129 0.83 -8.99 3.42
CA VAL A 129 0.59 -8.02 4.49
C VAL A 129 -0.30 -6.88 3.96
N LEU A 130 0.03 -6.31 2.80
CA LEU A 130 -0.77 -5.25 2.17
C LEU A 130 -2.21 -5.69 1.88
N LYS A 131 -2.41 -6.89 1.31
CA LYS A 131 -3.74 -7.46 1.03
C LYS A 131 -4.59 -7.65 2.30
N SER A 132 -3.96 -7.81 3.47
CA SER A 132 -4.68 -7.90 4.75
C SER A 132 -5.10 -6.55 5.32
N LEU A 133 -4.49 -5.45 4.87
CA LEU A 133 -4.78 -4.11 5.36
C LEU A 133 -6.07 -3.55 4.76
N ARG A 134 -6.71 -2.66 5.51
CA ARG A 134 -7.85 -1.88 4.99
C ARG A 134 -7.34 -0.67 4.22
N LEU A 135 -8.15 -0.17 3.29
CA LEU A 135 -7.86 1.12 2.67
C LEU A 135 -8.03 2.24 3.69
N ALA A 136 -7.12 3.21 3.65
CA ALA A 136 -7.27 4.44 4.40
C ALA A 136 -8.34 5.33 3.75
N VAL A 137 -9.18 5.98 4.55
CA VAL A 137 -10.30 6.81 4.09
C VAL A 137 -10.37 8.11 4.89
N TYR A 138 -11.10 9.10 4.36
CA TYR A 138 -11.49 10.26 5.13
C TYR A 138 -12.76 9.95 5.94
N SER A 139 -12.78 10.35 7.21
CA SER A 139 -13.91 10.16 8.13
C SER A 139 -14.05 11.37 9.04
N ASP A 140 -15.26 11.69 9.49
CA ASP A 140 -15.48 12.63 10.60
C ASP A 140 -15.43 11.95 11.98
N GLU A 141 -15.31 10.62 12.01
CA GLU A 141 -15.05 9.83 13.22
C GLU A 141 -13.58 9.42 13.29
N ASN A 142 -13.02 9.39 14.51
CA ASN A 142 -11.64 8.98 14.73
C ASN A 142 -11.55 7.47 15.05
N GLU A 143 -10.99 6.72 14.12
CA GLU A 143 -10.64 5.29 14.31
C GLU A 143 -9.11 5.06 14.38
N GLY A 144 -8.33 6.14 14.39
CA GLY A 144 -6.88 6.11 14.29
C GLY A 144 -6.37 5.67 12.91
N HIS A 145 -5.04 5.57 12.81
CA HIS A 145 -4.35 5.19 11.58
C HIS A 145 -3.41 4.01 11.84
N TYR A 146 -3.92 2.80 11.64
CA TYR A 146 -3.25 1.53 11.91
C TYR A 146 -1.86 1.45 11.26
N GLY A 147 -1.78 1.74 9.96
CA GLY A 147 -0.51 1.69 9.21
C GLY A 147 0.55 2.68 9.68
N LEU A 148 0.16 3.81 10.28
CA LEU A 148 1.11 4.82 10.78
C LEU A 148 1.35 4.68 12.30
N ALA A 149 0.65 3.74 12.95
CA ALA A 149 0.60 3.60 14.40
C ALA A 149 0.26 4.91 15.14
N LYS A 150 -0.66 5.72 14.59
CA LYS A 150 -1.12 6.99 15.18
C LYS A 150 -2.57 6.90 15.65
N ARG A 151 -2.87 7.53 16.78
CA ARG A 151 -4.23 7.60 17.34
C ARG A 151 -5.07 8.70 16.72
N GLU A 152 -4.46 9.84 16.44
CA GLU A 152 -5.08 10.97 15.75
C GLU A 152 -4.24 11.31 14.51
N TYR A 153 -4.87 11.36 13.34
CA TYR A 153 -4.18 11.72 12.11
C TYR A 153 -5.14 12.39 11.12
N THR A 154 -4.66 13.44 10.46
CA THR A 154 -5.40 14.14 9.40
C THR A 154 -4.45 14.59 8.30
N HIS A 155 -4.94 14.74 7.08
CA HIS A 155 -4.18 15.41 6.04
C HIS A 155 -4.35 16.93 6.18
N PHE A 156 -3.22 17.63 6.32
CA PHE A 156 -3.17 19.07 6.49
C PHE A 156 -2.19 19.76 5.51
N THR A 157 -1.24 19.02 4.98
CA THR A 157 -0.03 19.55 4.33
C THR A 157 -0.14 19.80 2.82
N SER A 158 -1.28 19.54 2.18
CA SER A 158 -1.44 19.70 0.72
C SER A 158 -2.80 20.29 0.29
N PRO A 159 -3.23 21.46 0.81
CA PRO A 159 -4.53 22.08 0.49
C PRO A 159 -4.72 22.48 -0.96
N ILE A 160 -3.66 22.59 -1.77
CA ILE A 160 -3.73 22.93 -3.19
C ILE A 160 -4.31 21.77 -4.02
N ARG A 161 -4.06 20.52 -3.61
CA ARG A 161 -4.40 19.31 -4.39
C ARG A 161 -5.32 18.34 -3.65
N ARG A 162 -5.67 18.62 -2.39
CA ARG A 162 -6.58 17.80 -1.58
C ARG A 162 -7.57 18.70 -0.86
N TYR A 163 -8.86 18.47 -1.13
CA TYR A 163 -9.94 19.24 -0.49
C TYR A 163 -10.05 19.01 1.03
N PRO A 164 -9.82 17.79 1.59
CA PRO A 164 -9.81 17.58 3.04
C PRO A 164 -8.82 18.49 3.76
N ASP A 165 -7.59 18.64 3.24
CA ASP A 165 -6.59 19.56 3.80
C ASP A 165 -7.11 21.00 3.81
N LEU A 166 -7.77 21.46 2.73
CA LEU A 166 -8.36 22.80 2.69
C LEU A 166 -9.46 22.98 3.75
N ALA A 167 -10.29 21.96 3.97
CA ALA A 167 -11.30 21.97 5.03
C ALA A 167 -10.66 22.06 6.42
N VAL A 168 -9.63 21.23 6.68
CA VAL A 168 -8.86 21.25 7.94
C VAL A 168 -8.18 22.62 8.14
N HIS A 169 -7.65 23.25 7.09
CA HIS A 169 -7.08 24.61 7.16
C HIS A 169 -8.12 25.64 7.60
N ARG A 170 -9.35 25.58 7.07
CA ARG A 170 -10.44 26.49 7.45
C ARG A 170 -10.84 26.28 8.91
N ILE A 171 -10.99 25.02 9.32
CA ILE A 171 -11.30 24.63 10.70
C ILE A 171 -10.23 25.13 11.66
N LEU A 172 -8.96 24.90 11.34
CA LEU A 172 -7.82 25.36 12.14
C LEU A 172 -7.77 26.88 12.26
N LYS A 173 -8.02 27.61 11.17
CA LYS A 173 -8.08 29.09 11.21
C LYS A 173 -9.21 29.59 12.11
N SER A 174 -10.41 29.03 12.01
CA SER A 174 -11.53 29.40 12.90
C SER A 174 -11.24 29.03 14.36
N ALA A 175 -10.63 27.86 14.61
CA ALA A 175 -10.19 27.44 15.94
C ALA A 175 -9.20 28.42 16.57
N LEU A 176 -8.21 28.89 15.81
CA LEU A 176 -7.21 29.86 16.26
C LEU A 176 -7.83 31.23 16.54
N ARG A 177 -8.90 31.60 15.82
CA ARG A 177 -9.67 32.84 16.05
C ARG A 177 -10.75 32.70 17.12
N GLN A 178 -10.90 31.51 17.72
CA GLN A 178 -11.96 31.20 18.69
C GLN A 178 -13.37 31.40 18.10
N GLU A 179 -13.50 31.24 16.79
CA GLU A 179 -14.78 31.27 16.08
C GLU A 179 -15.47 29.90 16.20
N LYS A 180 -16.81 29.90 16.16
CA LYS A 180 -17.60 28.67 16.20
C LYS A 180 -17.41 27.88 14.89
N VAL A 181 -16.75 26.74 14.98
CA VAL A 181 -16.64 25.78 13.86
C VAL A 181 -17.97 25.07 13.67
N LYS A 182 -18.50 25.09 12.44
CA LYS A 182 -19.70 24.32 12.09
C LYS A 182 -19.28 22.93 11.61
N ALA A 183 -19.70 21.90 12.34
CA ALA A 183 -19.50 20.50 11.95
C ALA A 183 -20.41 20.05 10.79
N SER A 184 -21.45 20.83 10.50
CA SER A 184 -22.43 20.50 9.46
C SER A 184 -21.71 20.24 8.13
N SER A 185 -21.95 19.09 7.52
CA SER A 185 -21.38 18.57 6.26
C SER A 185 -20.03 17.84 6.31
N LEU A 186 -19.35 17.73 7.46
CA LEU A 186 -18.04 17.02 7.50
C LEU A 186 -18.16 15.56 7.05
N SER A 187 -19.14 14.80 7.55
CA SER A 187 -19.39 13.42 7.11
C SER A 187 -19.59 13.30 5.60
N ALA A 188 -20.41 14.17 5.01
CA ALA A 188 -20.68 14.19 3.57
C ALA A 188 -19.42 14.56 2.75
N ILE A 189 -18.63 15.53 3.22
CA ILE A 189 -17.35 15.90 2.60
C ILE A 189 -16.37 14.74 2.67
N SER A 190 -16.24 14.08 3.83
CA SER A 190 -15.35 12.93 4.05
C SER A 190 -15.68 11.78 3.10
N LEU A 191 -16.97 11.42 3.00
CA LEU A 191 -17.43 10.37 2.10
C LEU A 191 -17.15 10.71 0.64
N TYR A 192 -17.50 11.93 0.22
CA TYR A 192 -17.25 12.40 -1.15
C TYR A 192 -15.76 12.40 -1.49
N CYS A 193 -14.91 12.94 -0.63
CA CYS A 193 -13.46 12.99 -0.87
C CYS A 193 -12.84 11.60 -0.95
N SER A 194 -13.32 10.64 -0.14
CA SER A 194 -12.85 9.26 -0.20
C SER A 194 -13.24 8.56 -1.51
N ASP A 195 -14.46 8.80 -2.01
CA ASP A 195 -14.90 8.29 -3.32
C ASP A 195 -14.10 8.91 -4.48
N GLN A 196 -13.86 10.23 -4.44
CA GLN A 196 -13.05 10.91 -5.46
C GLN A 196 -11.59 10.46 -5.45
N GLU A 197 -11.00 10.23 -4.28
CA GLU A 197 -9.64 9.69 -4.16
C GLU A 197 -9.55 8.30 -4.81
N ARG A 198 -10.53 7.42 -4.56
CA ARG A 198 -10.56 6.09 -5.17
C ARG A 198 -10.67 6.17 -6.69
N LYS A 199 -11.61 6.96 -7.20
CA LYS A 199 -11.80 7.15 -8.65
C LYS A 199 -10.56 7.72 -9.33
N ALA A 200 -9.89 8.68 -8.70
CA ALA A 200 -8.65 9.25 -9.22
C ALA A 200 -7.53 8.20 -9.25
N GLY A 201 -7.37 7.40 -8.19
CA GLY A 201 -6.36 6.34 -8.13
C GLY A 201 -6.61 5.20 -9.12
N GLU A 202 -7.89 4.80 -9.32
CA GLU A 202 -8.27 3.83 -10.34
C GLU A 202 -7.93 4.35 -11.75
N ALA A 203 -8.31 5.59 -12.06
CA ALA A 203 -8.01 6.20 -13.36
C ALA A 203 -6.50 6.35 -13.61
N GLU A 204 -5.72 6.68 -12.57
CA GLU A 204 -4.26 6.76 -12.63
C GLU A 204 -3.62 5.39 -12.90
N ARG A 205 -4.08 4.35 -12.20
CA ARG A 205 -3.63 2.98 -12.45
C ARG A 205 -3.93 2.54 -13.87
N ASP A 206 -5.17 2.73 -14.33
CA ASP A 206 -5.62 2.31 -15.66
C ASP A 206 -4.79 2.97 -16.77
N ILE A 207 -4.50 4.28 -16.65
CA ILE A 207 -3.71 4.99 -17.67
C ILE A 207 -2.24 4.58 -17.66
N ILE A 208 -1.65 4.32 -16.48
CA ILE A 208 -0.27 3.85 -16.36
C ILE A 208 -0.16 2.45 -16.97
N GLU A 209 -1.03 1.52 -16.57
CA GLU A 209 -1.06 0.15 -17.08
C GLU A 209 -1.25 0.12 -18.59
N TRP A 210 -2.20 0.91 -19.13
CA TRP A 210 -2.41 1.01 -20.57
C TRP A 210 -1.16 1.51 -21.32
N ARG A 211 -0.43 2.49 -20.76
CA ARG A 211 0.80 3.01 -21.36
C ARG A 211 1.90 1.95 -21.37
N ILE A 212 2.03 1.19 -20.29
CA ILE A 212 3.01 0.09 -20.19
C ILE A 212 2.67 -1.03 -21.17
N PHE A 213 1.41 -1.46 -21.27
CA PHE A 213 1.02 -2.47 -22.27
C PHE A 213 1.24 -2.00 -23.71
N ARG A 214 0.97 -0.71 -23.99
CA ARG A 214 1.28 -0.14 -25.31
C ARG A 214 2.78 -0.20 -25.61
N PHE A 215 3.63 0.02 -24.61
CA PHE A 215 5.08 -0.12 -24.74
C PHE A 215 5.50 -1.59 -24.95
N LEU A 216 4.94 -2.51 -24.16
CA LEU A 216 5.20 -3.95 -24.26
C LEU A 216 4.73 -4.57 -25.58
N LYS A 217 3.77 -3.97 -26.29
CA LYS A 217 3.36 -4.41 -27.63
C LYS A 217 4.54 -4.45 -28.62
N GLY A 218 5.52 -3.56 -28.47
CA GLY A 218 6.74 -3.57 -29.29
C GLY A 218 7.75 -4.66 -28.93
N LYS A 219 7.48 -5.43 -27.87
CA LYS A 219 8.35 -6.45 -27.28
C LYS A 219 7.73 -7.85 -27.29
N LEU A 220 6.74 -8.07 -28.16
CA LEU A 220 6.13 -9.39 -28.30
C LEU A 220 7.15 -10.39 -28.83
N GLY A 221 7.34 -11.48 -28.09
CA GLY A 221 8.34 -12.52 -28.37
C GLY A 221 9.62 -12.39 -27.54
N ASP A 222 9.80 -11.28 -26.81
CA ASP A 222 10.90 -11.14 -25.85
C ASP A 222 10.62 -11.98 -24.57
N GLU A 223 11.67 -12.41 -23.89
CA GLU A 223 11.60 -13.09 -22.59
C GLU A 223 11.80 -12.09 -21.45
N PHE A 224 11.05 -12.26 -20.36
CA PHE A 224 11.09 -11.35 -19.21
C PHE A 224 11.12 -12.13 -17.90
N GLU A 225 11.87 -11.62 -16.93
CA GLU A 225 11.78 -12.14 -15.58
C GLU A 225 10.52 -11.62 -14.87
N GLY A 226 9.86 -12.51 -14.15
CA GLY A 226 8.69 -12.16 -13.36
C GLY A 226 8.54 -13.01 -12.11
N VAL A 227 7.64 -12.59 -11.23
CA VAL A 227 7.34 -13.28 -9.97
C VAL A 227 5.88 -13.69 -9.97
N ILE A 228 5.60 -14.94 -9.58
CA ILE A 228 4.21 -15.40 -9.42
C ILE A 228 3.60 -14.68 -8.22
N VAL A 229 2.67 -13.75 -8.47
CA VAL A 229 2.02 -12.92 -7.43
C VAL A 229 0.64 -13.44 -7.03
N ASP A 230 -0.01 -14.20 -7.91
CA ASP A 230 -1.29 -14.84 -7.63
C ASP A 230 -1.49 -16.09 -8.50
N VAL A 231 -2.43 -16.93 -8.09
CA VAL A 231 -3.00 -17.96 -8.97
C VAL A 231 -4.42 -17.50 -9.25
N SER A 232 -4.86 -17.54 -10.49
CA SER A 232 -6.26 -17.26 -10.86
C SER A 232 -6.98 -18.55 -11.26
N ARG A 233 -8.21 -18.45 -11.75
CA ARG A 233 -8.90 -19.58 -12.40
C ARG A 233 -8.40 -19.85 -13.82
N ALA A 234 -7.75 -18.87 -14.44
CA ALA A 234 -7.27 -18.94 -15.82
C ALA A 234 -5.81 -19.41 -15.91
N GLY A 235 -5.01 -19.21 -14.87
CA GLY A 235 -3.58 -19.49 -14.90
C GLY A 235 -2.81 -18.87 -13.74
N LEU A 236 -1.49 -18.83 -13.87
CA LEU A 236 -0.60 -18.13 -12.95
C LEU A 236 -0.58 -16.64 -13.30
N VAL A 237 -0.71 -15.77 -12.29
CA VAL A 237 -0.54 -14.32 -12.44
C VAL A 237 0.89 -13.99 -12.09
N VAL A 238 1.61 -13.39 -13.03
CA VAL A 238 3.04 -13.12 -12.94
C VAL A 238 3.27 -11.63 -13.11
N GLU A 239 3.85 -10.98 -12.10
CA GLU A 239 4.25 -9.57 -12.19
C GLU A 239 5.64 -9.48 -12.83
N LEU A 240 5.76 -8.70 -13.90
CA LEU A 240 7.03 -8.49 -14.60
C LEU A 240 7.94 -7.53 -13.82
N ASN A 241 9.17 -7.96 -13.51
CA ASN A 241 10.06 -7.22 -12.61
C ASN A 241 10.40 -5.80 -13.10
N ASP A 242 10.59 -5.63 -14.41
CA ASP A 242 11.00 -4.35 -14.99
C ASP A 242 9.82 -3.41 -15.31
N TYR A 243 8.59 -3.92 -15.26
CA TYR A 243 7.42 -3.21 -15.78
C TYR A 243 6.30 -3.03 -14.77
N PHE A 244 6.34 -3.72 -13.62
CA PHE A 244 5.37 -3.56 -12.52
C PHE A 244 3.91 -3.75 -12.99
N VAL A 245 3.72 -4.61 -14.00
CA VAL A 245 2.42 -5.00 -14.53
C VAL A 245 2.27 -6.51 -14.47
N ASP A 246 1.03 -6.94 -14.30
CA ASP A 246 0.67 -8.34 -14.21
C ASP A 246 0.40 -8.92 -15.61
N GLY A 247 1.00 -10.08 -15.87
CA GLY A 247 0.67 -10.96 -16.97
C GLY A 247 -0.01 -12.23 -16.47
N ILE A 248 -0.68 -12.96 -17.36
CA ILE A 248 -1.25 -14.27 -17.06
C ILE A 248 -0.57 -15.32 -17.93
N ILE A 249 -0.06 -16.37 -17.29
CA ILE A 249 0.37 -17.61 -17.96
C ILE A 249 -0.79 -18.62 -17.85
N PRO A 250 -1.53 -18.89 -18.93
CA PRO A 250 -2.64 -19.83 -18.92
C PRO A 250 -2.20 -21.24 -18.52
N PHE A 251 -3.07 -22.00 -17.86
CA PHE A 251 -2.73 -23.40 -17.51
C PHE A 251 -2.40 -24.28 -18.73
N SER A 252 -2.93 -23.95 -19.92
CA SER A 252 -2.61 -24.64 -21.17
C SER A 252 -1.13 -24.54 -21.55
N ASP A 253 -0.48 -23.47 -21.11
CA ASP A 253 0.87 -23.11 -21.53
C ASP A 253 1.93 -23.64 -20.53
N LEU A 254 1.48 -24.12 -19.35
CA LEU A 254 2.32 -24.80 -18.35
C LEU A 254 2.69 -26.26 -18.72
N GLY A 255 2.34 -26.68 -19.93
CA GLY A 255 2.59 -28.02 -20.47
C GLY A 255 1.40 -28.97 -20.37
N ARG A 256 1.57 -30.19 -20.92
CA ARG A 256 0.52 -31.24 -20.95
C ARG A 256 0.35 -31.95 -19.61
N ASP A 257 0.08 -31.19 -18.55
CA ASP A 257 -0.27 -31.73 -17.24
C ASP A 257 -1.57 -31.12 -16.73
N TYR A 258 -2.25 -31.85 -15.84
CA TYR A 258 -3.38 -31.32 -15.11
C TYR A 258 -2.87 -30.69 -13.82
N TYR A 259 -2.91 -29.37 -13.76
CA TYR A 259 -2.52 -28.61 -12.58
C TYR A 259 -3.72 -28.39 -11.65
N PHE A 260 -3.54 -28.63 -10.36
CA PHE A 260 -4.56 -28.37 -9.34
C PHE A 260 -3.96 -27.59 -8.17
N ARG A 261 -4.78 -26.76 -7.53
CA ARG A 261 -4.38 -26.07 -6.30
C ARG A 261 -4.30 -27.07 -5.15
N LYS A 262 -3.10 -27.24 -4.61
CA LYS A 262 -2.88 -27.97 -3.35
C LYS A 262 -3.18 -27.08 -2.14
N SER A 263 -2.94 -25.78 -2.28
CA SER A 263 -3.23 -24.74 -1.29
C SER A 263 -3.55 -23.42 -2.03
N GLU A 264 -3.84 -22.35 -1.29
CA GLU A 264 -3.94 -21.00 -1.88
C GLU A 264 -2.65 -20.52 -2.54
N ARG A 265 -1.51 -21.17 -2.31
CA ARG A 265 -0.20 -20.76 -2.83
C ARG A 265 0.42 -21.72 -3.82
N THR A 266 0.09 -23.00 -3.71
CA THR A 266 0.84 -24.06 -4.36
C THR A 266 -0.02 -24.69 -5.44
N LEU A 267 0.43 -24.59 -6.67
CA LEU A 267 -0.11 -25.28 -7.82
C LEU A 267 0.77 -26.51 -8.13
N ILE A 268 0.18 -27.70 -8.22
CA ILE A 268 0.93 -28.93 -8.50
C ILE A 268 0.39 -29.62 -9.75
N GLY A 269 1.32 -30.03 -10.62
CA GLY A 269 1.05 -30.89 -11.77
C GLY A 269 0.85 -32.34 -11.35
N ARG A 270 -0.30 -32.93 -11.73
CA ARG A 270 -0.70 -34.28 -11.32
C ARG A 270 0.22 -35.38 -11.83
N LYS A 271 0.74 -35.27 -13.06
CA LYS A 271 1.59 -36.29 -13.70
C LYS A 271 3.08 -36.02 -13.51
N THR A 272 3.47 -34.76 -13.63
CA THR A 272 4.89 -34.34 -13.59
C THR A 272 5.38 -34.08 -12.18
N GLY A 273 4.47 -33.81 -11.24
CA GLY A 273 4.83 -33.36 -9.89
C GLY A 273 5.45 -31.96 -9.85
N ARG A 274 5.45 -31.21 -10.97
CA ARG A 274 5.95 -29.82 -10.99
C ARG A 274 5.14 -28.96 -10.05
N ILE A 275 5.83 -28.12 -9.30
CA ILE A 275 5.26 -27.24 -8.29
C ILE A 275 5.53 -25.81 -8.72
N TYR A 276 4.49 -24.98 -8.69
CA TYR A 276 4.61 -23.52 -8.78
C TYR A 276 4.05 -22.94 -7.50
N GLU A 277 4.83 -22.11 -6.82
CA GLU A 277 4.45 -21.44 -5.59
C GLU A 277 4.42 -19.92 -5.77
N LEU A 278 3.54 -19.24 -5.05
CA LEU A 278 3.56 -17.78 -5.02
C LEU A 278 4.91 -17.29 -4.47
N GLY A 279 5.50 -16.32 -5.14
CA GLY A 279 6.85 -15.83 -4.89
C GLY A 279 7.93 -16.48 -5.77
N ASP A 280 7.63 -17.58 -6.47
CA ASP A 280 8.58 -18.17 -7.41
C ASP A 280 8.92 -17.20 -8.54
N ARG A 281 10.20 -17.18 -8.91
CA ARG A 281 10.71 -16.42 -10.05
C ARG A 281 10.66 -17.27 -11.31
N LEU A 282 10.10 -16.70 -12.37
CA LEU A 282 10.01 -17.29 -13.69
C LEU A 282 10.72 -16.40 -14.71
N LYS A 283 11.05 -16.99 -15.86
CA LYS A 283 11.57 -16.31 -17.04
C LYS A 283 10.79 -16.79 -18.27
#